data_AF-A0A4P6JUD2-F1
#
_entry.id   AF-A0A4P6JUD2-F1
#
_cell.length_a   1.000
_cell.length_b   1.000
_cell.length_c   1.000
_cell.angle_alpha   90.00
_cell.angle_beta   90.00
_cell.angle_gamma   90.00
#
_symmetry.space_group_name_H-M   'P 1'
#
loop_
_entity.id
_entity.type
_entity.pdbx_description
1 polymer ?
#
loop_
_entity_poly.entity_id
_entity_poly.type
_entity_poly.pdbx_seq_one_letter_code
_entity_poly.pdbx_strand_id
1 'polypeptide(L)'
;MSGNRGCLANSLLFLVIVFLPLIGHIIETVWIFEDDHSPIGTILWLLIVWAIPFVGPFMYLLFGQRHPKYGRVMFGQPSYAYQQQQQRGW
;
A
#
# COMPACT_ATOMS: atom_id res chain seq x y z
N MET A 1 10.74 -28.29 33.35
CA MET A 1 9.46 -27.75 32.83
C MET A 1 9.73 -26.88 31.60
N SER A 2 9.65 -27.47 30.40
CA SER A 2 10.01 -26.86 29.10
C SER A 2 8.80 -26.70 28.16
N GLY A 3 7.58 -26.65 28.71
CA GLY A 3 6.33 -26.66 27.94
C GLY A 3 5.75 -25.28 27.59
N ASN A 4 6.02 -24.24 28.38
CA ASN A 4 5.36 -22.93 28.21
C ASN A 4 5.96 -22.03 27.12
N ARG A 5 7.29 -22.10 26.89
CA ARG A 5 7.95 -21.22 25.92
C ARG A 5 7.62 -21.60 24.47
N GLY A 6 7.52 -22.90 24.19
CA GLY A 6 7.09 -23.40 22.89
C GLY A 6 5.63 -23.06 22.57
N CYS A 7 4.73 -23.15 23.57
CA CYS A 7 3.32 -22.82 23.38
C CYS A 7 3.10 -21.34 23.04
N LEU A 8 3.78 -20.43 23.76
CA LEU A 8 3.67 -18.99 23.51
C LEU A 8 4.27 -18.62 22.15
N ALA A 9 5.46 -19.16 21.81
CA ALA A 9 6.09 -18.90 20.52
C ALA A 9 5.26 -19.43 19.35
N ASN A 10 4.69 -20.63 19.45
CA ASN A 10 3.87 -21.23 18.39
C ASN A 10 2.54 -20.48 18.22
N SER A 11 1.92 -20.07 19.32
CA SER A 11 0.71 -19.22 19.29
C SER A 11 0.98 -17.87 18.65
N LEU A 12 2.13 -17.25 18.94
CA LEU A 12 2.51 -15.96 18.39
C LEU A 12 2.86 -16.07 16.90
N LEU A 13 3.58 -17.13 16.50
CA LEU A 13 3.84 -17.44 15.09
C LEU A 13 2.54 -17.66 14.33
N PHE A 14 1.61 -18.43 14.89
CA PHE A 14 0.29 -18.65 14.29
C PHE A 14 -0.46 -17.33 14.11
N LEU A 15 -0.47 -16.47 15.13
CA LEU A 15 -1.12 -15.17 15.06
C LEU A 15 -0.50 -14.32 13.94
N VAL A 16 0.82 -14.22 13.86
CA VAL A 16 1.48 -13.43 12.81
C VAL A 16 1.21 -14.01 11.42
N ILE A 17 1.33 -15.32 11.24
CA ILE A 17 1.14 -15.98 9.94
C ILE A 17 -0.31 -15.84 9.44
N VAL A 18 -1.29 -15.79 10.34
CA VAL A 18 -2.71 -15.68 9.95
C VAL A 18 -3.16 -14.23 9.84
N PHE A 19 -2.86 -13.39 10.84
CA PHE A 19 -3.39 -12.03 10.91
C PHE A 19 -2.60 -11.03 10.06
N LEU A 20 -1.28 -11.19 9.93
CA LEU A 20 -0.47 -10.25 9.14
C LEU A 20 -0.89 -10.25 7.65
N PRO A 21 -1.11 -11.41 6.99
CA PRO A 21 -1.57 -11.41 5.60
C PRO A 21 -3.01 -10.91 5.45
N LEU A 22 -3.88 -11.22 6.42
CA LEU A 22 -5.26 -10.72 6.45
C LEU A 22 -5.30 -9.19 6.47
N ILE A 23 -4.55 -8.57 7.37
CA ILE A 23 -4.46 -7.11 7.46
C ILE A 23 -3.82 -6.55 6.19
N GLY A 24 -2.75 -7.17 5.69
CA GLY A 24 -2.09 -6.78 4.45
C GLY A 24 -3.05 -6.74 3.25
N HIS A 25 -3.87 -7.79 3.07
CA HIS A 25 -4.86 -7.84 1.99
C HIS A 25 -5.91 -6.73 2.07
N ILE A 26 -6.37 -6.39 3.28
CA ILE A 26 -7.35 -5.32 3.46
C ILE A 26 -6.73 -3.97 3.06
N ILE A 27 -5.52 -3.68 3.55
CA ILE A 27 -4.82 -2.43 3.24
C ILE A 27 -4.55 -2.31 1.74
N GLU A 28 -4.04 -3.37 1.12
CA GLU A 28 -3.78 -3.38 -0.32
C GLU A 28 -5.05 -3.23 -1.14
N THR A 29 -6.15 -3.86 -0.73
CA THR A 29 -7.44 -3.69 -1.41
C THR A 29 -7.87 -2.23 -1.38
N VAL A 30 -7.75 -1.56 -0.23
CA VAL A 30 -8.04 -0.12 -0.10
C VAL A 30 -7.09 0.71 -0.99
N TRP A 31 -5.79 0.40 -0.99
CA TRP A 31 -4.81 1.09 -1.83
C TRP A 31 -5.07 0.92 -3.33
N ILE A 32 -5.48 -0.26 -3.79
CA ILE A 32 -5.83 -0.51 -5.19
C ILE A 32 -7.01 0.35 -5.63
N PHE A 33 -7.96 0.62 -4.74
CA PHE A 33 -9.09 1.50 -5.04
C PHE A 33 -8.72 3.00 -5.00
N GLU A 34 -7.75 3.37 -4.17
CA GLU A 34 -7.31 4.76 -4.02
C GLU A 34 -6.26 5.17 -5.07
N ASP A 35 -5.52 4.22 -5.61
CA ASP A 35 -4.62 4.45 -6.74
C ASP A 35 -5.42 4.85 -8.00
N ASP A 36 -4.90 5.83 -8.75
CA ASP A 36 -5.43 6.28 -10.04
C ASP A 36 -5.18 5.22 -11.16
N HIS A 37 -5.67 3.99 -10.97
CA HIS A 37 -5.73 2.98 -12.02
C HIS A 37 -6.90 3.25 -12.97
N SER A 38 -6.78 2.76 -14.21
CA SER A 38 -7.98 2.61 -15.04
C SER A 38 -8.87 1.54 -14.41
N PRO A 39 -10.20 1.56 -14.60
CA PRO A 39 -11.11 0.57 -14.00
C PRO A 39 -10.71 -0.88 -14.26
N ILE A 40 -10.18 -1.15 -15.47
CA ILE A 40 -9.65 -2.46 -15.87
C ILE A 40 -8.39 -2.81 -15.07
N GLY A 41 -7.49 -1.84 -14.86
CA GLY A 41 -6.29 -2.02 -14.05
C GLY A 41 -6.59 -2.33 -12.58
N THR A 42 -7.58 -1.65 -12.00
CA THR A 42 -8.07 -1.92 -10.64
C THR A 42 -8.56 -3.36 -10.52
N ILE A 43 -9.41 -3.81 -11.46
CA ILE A 43 -9.95 -5.18 -11.46
C ILE A 43 -8.84 -6.22 -11.61
N LEU A 44 -7.88 -5.99 -12.52
CA LEU A 44 -6.74 -6.89 -12.71
C LEU A 44 -5.89 -7.01 -11.44
N TRP A 45 -5.61 -5.89 -10.77
CA TRP A 45 -4.84 -5.92 -9.53
C TRP A 45 -5.58 -6.60 -8.39
N LEU A 46 -6.88 -6.34 -8.25
CA LEU A 46 -7.75 -7.08 -7.33
C LEU A 46 -7.68 -8.59 -7.60
N LEU A 47 -7.82 -9.02 -8.85
CA LEU A 47 -7.74 -10.43 -9.21
C LEU A 47 -6.38 -11.04 -8.89
N ILE A 48 -5.27 -10.34 -9.16
CA ILE A 48 -3.92 -10.85 -8.87
C ILE A 48 -3.68 -10.98 -7.36
N VAL A 49 -4.02 -9.95 -6.58
CA VAL A 49 -3.85 -9.95 -5.12
C VAL A 49 -4.68 -11.06 -4.48
N TRP A 50 -5.91 -11.26 -4.95
CA TRP A 50 -6.81 -12.26 -4.40
C TRP A 50 -6.55 -13.70 -4.91
N ALA A 51 -6.05 -13.86 -6.14
CA ALA A 51 -5.78 -15.19 -6.71
C ALA A 51 -4.50 -15.82 -6.15
N ILE A 52 -3.50 -14.99 -5.81
CA ILE A 52 -2.20 -15.48 -5.33
C ILE A 52 -1.92 -14.83 -3.97
N PRO A 53 -2.40 -15.43 -2.86
CA PRO A 53 -2.11 -14.88 -1.53
C PRO A 53 -0.60 -14.82 -1.31
N PHE A 54 -0.15 -13.81 -0.55
CA PHE A 54 1.26 -13.46 -0.32
C PHE A 54 2.02 -12.88 -1.53
N VAL A 55 2.00 -13.55 -2.68
CA VAL A 55 2.79 -13.11 -3.86
C VAL A 55 2.10 -11.98 -4.61
N GLY A 56 0.78 -12.05 -4.80
CA GLY A 56 -0.03 -10.99 -5.40
C GLY A 56 0.13 -9.65 -4.68
N PRO A 57 -0.04 -9.62 -3.33
CA PRO A 57 0.34 -8.49 -2.47
C PRO A 57 1.71 -7.90 -2.79
N PHE A 58 2.74 -8.74 -2.77
CA PHE A 58 4.11 -8.33 -3.01
C PHE A 58 4.32 -7.76 -4.43
N MET A 59 3.68 -8.37 -5.43
CA MET A 59 3.68 -7.85 -6.81
C MET A 59 3.00 -6.50 -6.93
N TYR A 60 1.88 -6.29 -6.21
CA TYR A 60 1.18 -5.01 -6.19
C TYR A 60 2.03 -3.92 -5.56
N LEU A 61 2.70 -4.20 -4.44
CA LEU A 61 3.60 -3.25 -3.79
C LEU A 61 4.80 -2.87 -4.68
N LEU A 62 5.37 -3.83 -5.43
CA LEU A 62 6.54 -3.58 -6.27
C LEU A 62 6.23 -2.91 -7.61
N PHE A 63 5.13 -3.29 -8.26
CA PHE A 63 4.85 -2.90 -9.65
C PHE A 63 3.48 -2.24 -9.83
N GLY A 64 2.57 -2.41 -8.88
CA GLY A 64 1.19 -1.97 -8.98
C GLY A 64 0.94 -0.57 -8.46
N GLN A 65 1.73 -0.10 -7.49
CA GLN A 65 1.60 1.23 -6.90
C GLN A 65 1.75 2.31 -7.98
N ARG A 66 0.66 3.02 -8.27
CA ARG A 66 0.72 4.24 -9.08
C ARG A 66 0.84 5.42 -8.14
N HIS A 67 1.98 6.13 -8.22
CA HIS A 67 2.33 7.25 -7.35
C HIS A 67 1.09 8.01 -6.82
N PRO A 68 0.82 7.97 -5.49
CA PRO A 68 -0.28 8.72 -4.93
C PRO A 68 -0.08 10.19 -5.26
N LYS A 69 -1.12 10.82 -5.84
CA LYS A 69 -1.15 12.28 -6.05
C LYS A 69 -1.02 13.06 -4.73
N TYR A 70 -1.27 12.40 -3.60
CA TYR A 70 -1.11 12.96 -2.27
C TYR A 70 0.34 12.90 -1.81
N GLY A 71 1.04 14.02 -2.00
CA GLY A 71 2.25 14.30 -1.23
C GLY A 71 3.56 13.89 -1.89
N ARG A 72 3.82 14.40 -3.10
CA ARG A 72 5.22 14.70 -3.43
C ARG A 72 5.64 15.84 -2.49
N VAL A 73 6.23 15.50 -1.34
CA VAL A 73 6.82 16.49 -0.44
C VAL A 73 8.00 17.09 -1.20
N MET A 74 7.76 18.21 -1.89
CA MET A 74 8.79 18.88 -2.68
C MET A 74 9.69 19.66 -1.74
N PHE A 75 10.64 18.96 -1.12
CA PHE A 75 11.71 19.60 -0.38
C PHE A 75 12.58 20.40 -1.36
N GLY A 76 12.59 21.72 -1.20
CA GLY A 76 13.41 22.63 -2.01
C GLY A 76 12.69 23.33 -3.17
N GLN A 77 11.35 23.35 -3.21
CA GLN A 77 10.66 24.25 -4.14
C GLN A 77 10.94 25.72 -3.76
N PRO A 78 11.55 26.52 -4.65
CA PRO A 78 11.84 27.91 -4.34
C PRO A 78 10.57 28.75 -4.26
N SER A 79 10.52 29.64 -3.25
CA SER A 79 9.36 30.50 -2.93
C SER A 79 8.89 31.41 -4.07
N TYR A 80 9.72 31.66 -5.09
CA TYR A 80 9.36 32.50 -6.24
C TYR A 80 8.34 31.85 -7.19
N ALA A 81 8.18 30.51 -7.18
CA ALA A 81 7.19 29.84 -8.03
C ALA A 81 5.75 30.19 -7.65
N TYR A 82 5.47 30.46 -6.36
CA TYR A 82 4.14 30.88 -5.89
C TYR A 82 3.80 32.32 -6.27
N GLN A 83 4.79 33.23 -6.31
CA GLN A 83 4.54 34.64 -6.62
C GLN A 83 4.16 34.87 -8.09
N GLN A 84 4.71 34.06 -9.02
CA GLN A 84 4.48 34.26 -10.45
C GLN A 84 3.06 33.89 -10.90
N GLN A 85 2.39 32.98 -10.18
CA GLN A 85 1.01 32.59 -10.48
C GLN A 85 -0.01 33.62 -9.96
N GLN A 86 0.32 34.38 -8.92
CA GLN A 86 -0.55 35.42 -8.37
C GLN A 86 -0.51 36.74 -9.19
N GLN A 87 0.57 36.97 -9.96
CA GLN A 87 0.70 38.17 -10.81
C GLN A 87 0.07 38.04 -12.20
N ARG A 88 -0.32 36.84 -12.65
CA ARG A 88 -1.02 36.63 -13.93
C ARG A 88 -2.55 36.71 -13.83
N GLY A 89 -3.09 37.08 -12.67
CA GLY A 89 -4.50 37.30 -12.44
C GLY A 89 -4.84 38.78 -12.28
N TRP A 90 -4.58 39.59 -13.31
CA TRP A 90 -5.18 40.91 -13.54
C TRP A 90 -5.26 41.15 -15.05
#